data_AF-A0A0R2B3B8-F1
#
_entry.id   AF-A0A0R2B3B8-F1
#
_cell.length_a   1.000
_cell.length_b   1.000
_cell.length_c   1.000
_cell.angle_alpha   90.00
_cell.angle_beta   90.00
_cell.angle_gamma   90.00
#
_symmetry.space_group_name_H-M   'P 1'
#
loop_
_entity.id
_entity.type
_entity.pdbx_description
1 polymer ?
#
loop_
_entity_poly.entity_id
_entity_poly.type
_entity_poly.pdbx_seq_one_letter_code
_entity_poly.pdbx_strand_id
1 'polypeptide(L)'
;MEISDMVQNGRAELAAERGFIKEVRILQLNIPHSPHVVAYEDYVNENYDMPTEDLDHFEEWDKPEKIQQEVNMVLKENGIG
;
A
#
# COMPACT_ATOMS: atom_id res chain seq x y z
N MET A 1 -2.87 -1.31 -7.02
CA MET A 1 -1.51 -0.79 -6.75
C MET A 1 -1.56 -0.17 -5.38
N GLU A 2 -0.51 -0.38 -4.59
CA GLU A 2 -0.45 0.08 -3.20
C GLU A 2 0.68 1.11 -3.05
N ILE A 3 0.50 2.07 -2.14
CA ILE A 3 1.53 3.01 -1.68
C ILE A 3 1.95 2.53 -0.30
N SER A 4 3.18 2.06 -0.20
CA SER A 4 3.66 1.31 0.97
C SER A 4 5.03 1.77 1.42
N ASP A 5 5.28 1.61 2.72
CA ASP A 5 6.60 1.78 3.30
C ASP A 5 7.46 0.51 3.14
N MET A 6 8.69 0.56 3.66
CA MET A 6 9.62 -0.56 3.60
C MET A 6 9.14 -1.81 4.35
N VAL A 7 8.38 -1.64 5.45
CA VAL A 7 7.92 -2.76 6.27
C VAL A 7 6.79 -3.48 5.55
N GLN A 8 5.81 -2.74 5.03
CA GLN A 8 4.70 -3.30 4.27
C GLN A 8 5.19 -3.99 2.99
N ASN A 9 6.20 -3.44 2.32
CA ASN A 9 6.87 -4.12 1.20
C ASN A 9 7.42 -5.48 1.59
N GLY A 10 8.15 -5.57 2.72
CA GLY A 10 8.65 -6.84 3.23
C GLY A 10 7.54 -7.83 3.60
N ARG A 11 6.39 -7.36 4.07
CA ARG A 11 5.21 -8.22 4.34
C ARG A 11 4.59 -8.75 3.05
N ALA A 12 4.50 -7.93 2.02
CA ALA A 12 4.02 -8.37 0.71
C ALA A 12 4.97 -9.41 0.09
N GLU A 13 6.29 -9.18 0.16
CA GLU A 13 7.30 -10.15 -0.29
C GLU A 13 7.16 -11.50 0.44
N LEU A 14 7.05 -11.46 1.79
CA LEU A 14 6.84 -12.65 2.60
C LEU A 14 5.52 -13.37 2.24
N ALA A 15 4.45 -12.63 1.94
CA ALA A 15 3.19 -13.20 1.49
C ALA A 15 3.32 -13.93 0.14
N ALA A 16 4.14 -13.41 -0.78
CA ALA A 16 4.46 -14.09 -2.04
C ALA A 16 5.30 -15.36 -1.81
N GLU A 17 6.31 -15.30 -0.93
CA GLU A 17 7.13 -16.47 -0.58
C GLU A 17 6.28 -17.59 0.05
N ARG A 18 5.27 -17.23 0.85
CA ARG A 18 4.31 -18.16 1.47
C ARG A 18 3.20 -18.62 0.52
N GLY A 19 3.13 -18.07 -0.69
CA GLY A 19 2.14 -18.42 -1.70
C GLY A 19 0.73 -17.88 -1.45
N PHE A 20 0.58 -16.86 -0.59
CA PHE A 20 -0.70 -16.17 -0.39
C PHE A 20 -1.05 -15.26 -1.58
N ILE A 21 -0.02 -14.74 -2.25
CA ILE A 21 -0.13 -14.01 -3.51
C ILE A 21 0.88 -14.56 -4.51
N LYS A 22 0.66 -14.29 -5.79
CA LYS A 22 1.47 -14.88 -6.87
C LYS A 22 2.86 -14.25 -6.98
N GLU A 23 2.93 -12.92 -6.95
CA GLU A 23 4.15 -12.15 -7.09
C GLU A 23 3.95 -10.74 -6.55
N VAL A 24 5.06 -10.08 -6.18
CA VAL A 24 5.09 -8.66 -5.80
C VAL A 24 6.09 -7.94 -6.69
N ARG A 25 5.68 -6.76 -7.16
CA ARG A 25 6.55 -5.85 -7.92
C ARG A 25 6.58 -4.50 -7.23
N ILE A 26 7.73 -4.14 -6.67
CA ILE A 26 7.95 -2.87 -6.00
C ILE A 26 8.53 -1.86 -6.97
N LEU A 27 7.91 -0.67 -7.05
CA LEU A 27 8.44 0.48 -7.79
C LEU A 27 8.89 1.52 -6.77
N GLN A 28 10.20 1.72 -6.66
CA GLN A 28 10.75 2.73 -5.75
C GLN A 28 10.65 4.12 -6.38
N LEU A 29 9.97 5.04 -5.71
CA LEU A 29 9.78 6.42 -6.14
C LEU A 29 10.04 7.38 -4.98
N ASN A 30 10.48 8.60 -5.32
CA ASN A 30 10.56 9.68 -4.36
C ASN A 30 9.25 10.48 -4.39
N ILE A 31 8.24 9.98 -3.68
CA ILE A 31 6.92 10.59 -3.62
C ILE A 31 6.96 11.74 -2.59
N PRO A 32 6.58 12.98 -2.96
CA PRO A 32 6.46 14.05 -1.98
C PRO A 32 5.32 13.77 -1.01
N HIS A 33 5.48 14.19 0.25
CA HIS A 33 4.44 14.05 1.28
C HIS A 33 3.30 15.06 1.05
N SER A 34 2.53 14.85 -0.01
CA SER A 34 1.42 15.70 -0.43
C SER A 34 0.18 15.46 0.44
N PRO A 35 -0.81 16.38 0.45
CA PRO A 35 -2.05 16.18 1.18
C PRO A 35 -2.78 14.88 0.83
N HIS A 36 -2.64 14.40 -0.42
CA HIS A 36 -3.22 13.15 -0.89
C HIS A 36 -2.54 11.93 -0.27
N VAL A 37 -1.22 11.98 -0.09
CA VAL A 37 -0.46 10.93 0.62
C VAL A 37 -0.86 10.90 2.09
N VAL A 38 -0.92 12.06 2.75
CA VAL A 38 -1.32 12.16 4.16
C VAL A 38 -2.74 11.61 4.37
N ALA A 39 -3.70 11.97 3.51
CA ALA A 39 -5.05 11.47 3.61
C ALA A 39 -5.14 9.95 3.45
N TYR A 40 -4.28 9.36 2.61
CA TYR A 40 -4.19 7.91 2.46
C TYR A 40 -3.57 7.24 3.69
N GLU A 41 -2.44 7.77 4.18
CA GLU A 41 -1.75 7.29 5.37
C GLU A 41 -2.65 7.32 6.61
N ASP A 42 -3.34 8.44 6.84
CA ASP A 42 -4.28 8.60 7.96
C ASP A 42 -5.38 7.54 7.89
N TYR A 43 -5.98 7.34 6.71
CA TYR A 43 -7.00 6.31 6.52
C TYR A 43 -6.45 4.91 6.84
N VAL A 44 -5.27 4.55 6.31
CA VAL A 44 -4.68 3.24 6.55
C VAL A 44 -4.42 3.03 8.04
N ASN A 45 -3.79 4.01 8.70
CA ASN A 45 -3.45 3.95 10.12
C ASN A 45 -4.67 3.86 11.04
N GLU A 46 -5.82 4.42 10.62
CA GLU A 46 -7.07 4.35 11.39
C GLU A 46 -7.85 3.04 11.20
N ASN A 47 -7.66 2.34 10.07
CA ASN A 47 -8.52 1.23 9.67
C ASN A 47 -7.82 -0.13 9.65
N TYR A 48 -6.49 -0.15 9.57
CA TYR A 48 -5.70 -1.37 9.41
C TYR A 48 -4.51 -1.39 10.37
N ASP A 49 -4.19 -2.60 10.82
CA ASP A 49 -2.96 -2.87 11.55
C ASP A 49 -1.92 -3.47 10.60
N MET A 50 -0.65 -3.10 10.80
CA MET A 50 0.44 -3.69 10.04
C MET A 50 0.56 -5.18 10.39
N PRO A 51 0.48 -6.10 9.41
CA PRO A 51 0.61 -7.52 9.68
C PRO A 51 2.00 -7.85 10.24
N THR A 52 2.06 -8.81 11.15
CA THR A 52 3.34 -9.30 11.70
C THR A 52 4.00 -10.31 10.76
N GLU A 53 5.20 -10.77 11.10
CA GLU A 53 5.88 -11.84 10.36
C GLU A 53 5.13 -13.18 10.44
N ASP A 54 4.21 -13.33 11.38
CA ASP A 54 3.42 -14.54 11.57
C ASP A 54 2.12 -14.55 10.74
N LEU A 55 2.02 -13.71 9.69
CA LEU A 55 0.84 -13.66 8.82
C LEU A 55 0.48 -15.05 8.24
N ASP A 56 -0.81 -15.41 8.31
CA ASP A 56 -1.37 -16.67 7.82
C ASP A 56 -2.25 -16.50 6.57
N HIS A 57 -2.52 -15.25 6.18
CA HIS A 57 -3.17 -14.87 4.95
C HIS A 57 -2.64 -13.50 4.47
N PHE A 58 -2.93 -13.16 3.21
CA PHE A 58 -2.72 -11.83 2.67
C PHE A 58 -4.07 -11.10 2.62
N GLU A 59 -4.12 -9.92 3.21
CA GLU A 59 -5.27 -9.01 3.16
C GLU A 59 -5.00 -7.91 2.14
N GLU A 60 -5.90 -7.73 1.18
CA GLU A 60 -5.91 -6.54 0.34
C GLU A 60 -6.78 -5.48 1.04
N TRP A 61 -6.18 -4.34 1.40
CA TRP A 61 -6.91 -3.28 2.08
C TRP A 61 -7.94 -2.63 1.17
N ASP A 62 -9.20 -2.73 1.58
CA ASP A 62 -10.32 -2.06 0.94
C ASP A 62 -10.11 -0.54 0.90
N LYS A 63 -10.43 0.08 -0.23
CA LYS A 63 -10.31 1.53 -0.43
C LYS A 63 -11.66 2.08 -0.85
N PRO A 64 -12.41 2.71 0.08
CA PRO A 64 -13.62 3.43 -0.27
C PRO A 64 -13.36 4.41 -1.41
N GLU A 65 -14.38 4.73 -2.21
CA GLU A 65 -14.22 5.54 -3.43
C GLU A 65 -13.42 6.83 -3.20
N LYS A 66 -13.67 7.52 -2.08
CA LYS A 66 -12.93 8.72 -1.69
C LYS A 66 -11.42 8.45 -1.51
N ILE A 67 -11.05 7.38 -0.82
CA ILE A 67 -9.65 7.01 -0.59
C ILE A 67 -8.99 6.56 -1.89
N GLN A 68 -9.73 5.82 -2.72
CA GLN A 68 -9.25 5.44 -4.05
C GLN A 68 -8.97 6.68 -4.93
N GLN A 69 -9.76 7.75 -4.80
CA GLN A 69 -9.49 9.02 -5.48
C GLN A 69 -8.19 9.67 -4.96
N GLU A 70 -7.93 9.68 -3.65
CA GLU A 70 -6.66 10.18 -3.09
C GLU A 70 -5.46 9.40 -3.65
N VAL A 71 -5.51 8.06 -3.64
CA VAL A 71 -4.46 7.21 -4.22
C VAL A 71 -4.25 7.53 -5.71
N ASN A 72 -5.33 7.65 -6.49
CA ASN A 72 -5.23 7.98 -7.91
C ASN A 72 -4.59 9.36 -8.13
N MET A 73 -4.85 10.33 -7.24
CA MET A 73 -4.20 11.64 -7.30
C MET A 73 -2.71 11.53 -7.02
N VAL A 74 -2.29 10.76 -6.02
CA VAL A 74 -0.86 10.48 -5.76
C VAL A 74 -0.20 9.87 -7.00
N LEU A 75 -0.81 8.84 -7.60
CA LEU A 75 -0.25 8.20 -8.81
C LEU A 75 -0.13 9.21 -9.96
N LYS A 76 -1.16 10.01 -10.20
CA LYS A 76 -1.18 11.03 -11.26
C LYS A 76 -0.11 12.11 -11.05
N GLU A 77 0.04 12.62 -9.82
CA GLU A 77 1.06 13.62 -9.47
C GLU A 77 2.49 13.11 -9.69
N ASN A 78 2.70 11.81 -9.54
CA ASN A 78 4.00 11.15 -9.71
C ASN A 78 4.20 10.54 -11.11
N GLY A 79 3.29 10.80 -12.05
CA GLY A 79 3.41 10.32 -13.44
C GLY A 79 3.24 8.81 -13.61
N ILE A 80 2.49 8.18 -12.70
CA ILE A 80 2.17 6.75 -12.73
C ILE A 80 0.72 6.61 -13.23
N GLY A 81 0.54 6.02 -14.41
CA GLY A 81 -0.78 5.85 -15.02
C GLY A 81 -0.72 5.19 -16.39
#